data_AF-A0A1B0GPM2-F1
#
_entry.id   AF-A0A1B0GPM2-F1
#
_cell.length_a   1.000
_cell.length_b   1.000
_cell.length_c   1.000
_cell.angle_alpha   90.00
_cell.angle_beta   90.00
_cell.angle_gamma   90.00
#
_symmetry.space_group_name_H-M   'P 1'
#
loop_
_entity.id
_entity.type
_entity.pdbx_description
1 polymer ?
#
loop_
_entity_poly.entity_id
_entity_poly.type
_entity_poly.pdbx_seq_one_letter_code
_entity_poly.pdbx_strand_id
1 'polypeptide(L)'
;MRQRGCNKSTQMVSKRAAPYLTKRGSFTHKSGNGILERWLEYFDELLNGQLNDELKVPTTQGVDTVLEPPIRKQPVYYVKVVRSPDGESRSYSIGQLSIQRAAVWVLQKYYTEFSIFNPYLERIPVSKSQRKALSTFKYYDVDGVNASQQQSQSRAVLAAHARRRDSSHNERFYEEHEYERRVKKRKARLITAAEEAFTHIKRVHNEPAPAIPLDPQEAAQAVFPSMARALQKYLRVTRQQPRHTVESILRHLAHCLKHDLAPRAFLEPYLVEYPVMQSEKERRPVQSWSLICDELLSRPLSDGCSFQLIQSDVSLVVTVHRLPHFHVAEEVVDPKSNKFVLKLNSETSV
;
A
#
# COMPACT_ATOMS: atom_id res chain seq x y z
N MET A 1 9.74 43.23 66.57
CA MET A 1 9.68 43.42 68.04
C MET A 1 8.60 42.52 68.60
N ARG A 2 8.94 41.68 69.61
CA ARG A 2 8.14 41.10 70.73
C ARG A 2 6.63 40.84 70.55
N GLN A 3 5.97 39.80 71.05
CA GLN A 3 6.25 38.58 71.83
C GLN A 3 4.88 37.84 72.00
N ARG A 4 4.90 36.49 71.88
CA ARG A 4 4.33 35.46 72.79
C ARG A 4 2.85 35.40 73.22
N GLY A 5 2.35 34.15 73.26
CA GLY A 5 1.28 33.60 74.12
C GLY A 5 0.48 32.51 73.37
N CYS A 6 0.75 31.19 73.45
CA CYS A 6 0.50 30.21 74.54
C CYS A 6 -0.91 30.38 75.18
N ASN A 7 -1.77 29.37 75.39
CA ASN A 7 -1.55 27.93 75.60
C ASN A 7 -2.90 27.17 75.80
N LYS A 8 -2.84 25.82 75.70
CA LYS A 8 -3.70 24.77 76.36
C LYS A 8 -5.12 24.51 75.80
N SER A 9 -5.68 23.29 75.72
CA SER A 9 -5.29 21.96 76.23
C SER A 9 -6.24 20.85 75.72
N THR A 10 -5.66 19.72 75.30
CA THR A 10 -5.92 18.32 75.74
C THR A 10 -7.32 17.69 75.65
N GLN A 11 -7.45 16.61 74.85
CA GLN A 11 -7.92 15.29 75.32
C GLN A 11 -7.43 14.15 74.40
N MET A 12 -6.82 13.14 75.02
CA MET A 12 -6.42 11.86 74.42
C MET A 12 -7.60 10.89 74.39
N VAL A 13 -7.69 9.97 73.41
CA VAL A 13 -7.96 8.53 73.62
C VAL A 13 -7.40 7.68 72.45
N SER A 14 -6.34 6.93 72.74
CA SER A 14 -6.09 5.50 72.47
C SER A 14 -6.18 4.85 71.07
N LYS A 15 -4.97 4.44 70.60
CA LYS A 15 -4.53 3.11 70.11
C LYS A 15 -5.27 2.43 68.94
N ARG A 16 -4.52 2.21 67.85
CA ARG A 16 -4.11 0.87 67.36
C ARG A 16 -2.96 0.98 66.35
N ALA A 17 -1.87 0.27 66.65
CA ALA A 17 -0.71 0.08 65.81
C ALA A 17 -0.86 -1.23 65.00
N ALA A 18 -0.34 -1.25 63.77
CA ALA A 18 -0.04 -2.45 63.01
C ALA A 18 1.08 -2.15 61.98
N PRO A 19 1.88 -3.16 61.59
CA PRO A 19 3.33 -3.02 61.59
C PRO A 19 4.00 -2.98 60.21
N TYR A 20 5.27 -2.56 60.25
CA TYR A 20 6.28 -2.78 59.22
C TYR A 20 6.41 -4.27 58.87
N LEU A 21 6.30 -4.58 57.57
CA LEU A 21 6.79 -5.85 57.01
C LEU A 21 7.68 -5.55 55.80
N THR A 22 8.98 -5.62 56.02
CA THR A 22 10.02 -5.84 55.02
C THR A 22 9.69 -7.08 54.20
N LYS A 23 9.36 -6.90 52.91
CA LYS A 23 9.43 -7.97 51.91
C LYS A 23 10.68 -7.78 51.06
N ARG A 24 11.70 -8.61 51.34
CA ARG A 24 12.71 -8.99 50.35
C ARG A 24 11.96 -9.64 49.18
N GLY A 25 11.85 -8.92 48.06
CA GLY A 25 11.44 -9.48 46.79
C GLY A 25 12.68 -9.96 46.05
N SER A 26 12.84 -11.28 46.00
CA SER A 26 13.77 -11.97 45.12
C SER A 26 13.53 -11.54 43.67
N PHE A 27 14.57 -11.03 43.02
CA PHE A 27 14.63 -10.85 41.58
C PHE A 27 14.69 -12.25 40.94
N THR A 28 13.54 -12.81 40.59
CA THR A 28 13.47 -13.92 39.65
C THR A 28 13.15 -13.34 38.28
N HIS A 29 14.04 -13.62 37.33
CA HIS A 29 13.90 -13.35 35.91
C HIS A 29 12.54 -13.90 35.42
N LYS A 30 11.57 -13.01 35.21
CA LYS A 30 10.32 -13.35 34.53
C LYS A 30 10.50 -13.09 33.04
N SER A 31 10.28 -14.15 32.27
CA SER A 31 10.36 -14.24 30.81
C SER A 31 9.58 -13.12 30.11
N GLY A 32 10.18 -12.55 29.07
CA GLY A 32 9.60 -11.48 28.25
C GLY A 32 8.45 -11.91 27.32
N ASN A 33 7.84 -13.08 27.54
CA ASN A 33 6.85 -13.66 26.63
C ASN A 33 5.42 -13.12 26.84
N GLY A 34 5.09 -12.54 28.01
CA GLY A 34 3.73 -12.08 28.29
C GLY A 34 3.30 -10.78 27.60
N ILE A 35 4.25 -10.01 27.04
CA ILE A 35 3.92 -8.81 26.24
C ILE A 35 3.64 -9.21 24.79
N LEU A 36 4.28 -10.28 24.31
CA LEU A 36 4.16 -10.78 22.94
C LEU A 36 2.83 -11.51 22.74
N GLU A 37 2.40 -12.34 23.70
CA GLU A 37 1.09 -13.01 23.67
C GLU A 37 -0.08 -12.02 23.66
N ARG A 38 -0.05 -11.03 24.56
CA ARG A 38 -1.04 -9.93 24.55
C ARG A 38 -1.00 -9.08 23.28
N TRP A 39 0.17 -8.99 22.64
CA TRP A 39 0.31 -8.29 21.36
C TRP A 39 -0.25 -9.10 20.19
N LEU A 40 -0.05 -10.41 20.18
CA LEU A 40 -0.58 -11.33 19.17
C LEU A 40 -2.11 -11.38 19.23
N GLU A 41 -2.67 -11.47 20.44
CA GLU A 41 -4.12 -11.39 20.68
C GLU A 41 -4.69 -10.05 20.17
N TYR A 42 -4.03 -8.92 20.47
CA TYR A 42 -4.47 -7.59 20.01
C TYR A 42 -4.18 -7.32 18.53
N PHE A 43 -3.25 -8.06 17.90
CA PHE A 43 -2.94 -7.94 16.48
C PHE A 43 -3.97 -8.67 15.63
N ASP A 44 -4.39 -9.86 16.04
CA ASP A 44 -5.43 -10.65 15.37
C ASP A 44 -6.83 -10.06 15.59
N GLU A 45 -7.13 -9.56 16.81
CA GLU A 45 -8.42 -8.92 17.15
C GLU A 45 -8.65 -7.58 16.41
N LEU A 46 -7.58 -6.94 15.91
CA LEU A 46 -7.64 -5.71 15.10
C LEU A 46 -7.67 -5.96 13.58
N LEU A 47 -7.50 -7.20 13.13
CA LEU A 47 -7.41 -7.57 11.71
C LEU A 47 -8.54 -8.46 11.22
N ASN A 48 -9.16 -9.27 12.10
CA ASN A 48 -10.16 -10.26 11.68
C ASN A 48 -11.48 -10.09 12.44
N GLY A 49 -12.53 -9.69 11.71
CA GLY A 49 -13.93 -9.87 12.10
C GLY A 49 -14.68 -10.54 10.95
N GLN A 50 -15.00 -11.84 11.12
CA GLN A 50 -15.86 -12.73 10.30
C GLN A 50 -15.36 -13.04 8.87
N LEU A 51 -15.45 -14.25 8.30
CA LEU A 51 -16.30 -15.42 8.50
C LEU A 51 -15.56 -16.64 7.90
N ASN A 52 -15.71 -17.82 8.51
CA ASN A 52 -15.35 -19.11 7.91
C ASN A 52 -16.53 -19.60 7.06
N ASP A 53 -16.25 -20.04 5.84
CA ASP A 53 -17.08 -21.01 5.12
C ASP A 53 -16.17 -21.98 4.38
N GLU A 54 -16.19 -23.23 4.82
CA GLU A 54 -15.60 -24.37 4.12
C GLU A 54 -16.43 -24.67 2.88
N LEU A 55 -15.80 -24.64 1.70
CA LEU A 55 -16.35 -25.24 0.49
C LEU A 55 -15.38 -26.27 -0.08
N LYS A 56 -15.87 -27.51 -0.08
CA LYS A 56 -15.29 -28.74 -0.62
C LYS A 56 -15.04 -28.59 -2.13
N VAL A 57 -13.81 -28.86 -2.58
CA VAL A 57 -13.46 -28.91 -4.00
C VAL A 57 -13.54 -30.35 -4.52
N PRO A 58 -14.22 -30.63 -5.64
CA PRO A 58 -14.11 -31.91 -6.32
C PRO A 58 -12.92 -31.93 -7.29
N THR A 59 -12.17 -33.03 -7.22
CA THR A 59 -11.10 -33.44 -8.12
C THR A 59 -11.58 -33.51 -9.57
N THR A 60 -10.87 -32.86 -10.49
CA THR A 60 -10.98 -33.14 -11.94
C THR A 60 -9.59 -33.31 -12.54
N GLN A 61 -9.49 -34.32 -13.41
CA GLN A 61 -8.29 -34.89 -13.99
C GLN A 61 -7.73 -33.98 -15.08
N GLY A 62 -6.41 -33.82 -15.09
CA GLY A 62 -5.67 -33.01 -16.05
C GLY A 62 -5.63 -33.65 -17.43
N VAL A 63 -5.84 -32.83 -18.45
CA VAL A 63 -5.56 -33.16 -19.85
C VAL A 63 -4.34 -32.32 -20.23
N ASP A 64 -3.22 -32.99 -20.44
CA ASP A 64 -1.96 -32.39 -20.85
C ASP A 64 -2.12 -31.77 -22.25
N THR A 65 -1.96 -30.45 -22.34
CA THR A 65 -1.79 -29.77 -23.63
C THR A 65 -0.34 -29.32 -23.77
N VAL A 66 0.32 -29.94 -24.74
CA VAL A 66 1.71 -29.74 -25.14
C VAL A 66 1.93 -28.29 -25.57
N LEU A 67 2.90 -27.64 -24.93
CA LEU A 67 3.35 -26.28 -25.25
C LEU A 67 4.28 -26.33 -26.47
N GLU A 68 3.77 -25.99 -27.65
CA GLU A 68 4.62 -25.62 -28.79
C GLU A 68 5.28 -24.24 -28.54
N PRO A 69 6.58 -24.07 -28.85
CA PRO A 69 7.26 -22.79 -28.71
C PRO A 69 6.73 -21.78 -29.75
N PRO A 70 6.45 -20.52 -29.37
CA PRO A 70 5.92 -19.54 -30.30
C PRO A 70 6.97 -19.13 -31.33
N ILE A 71 6.77 -19.52 -32.58
CA ILE A 71 7.34 -18.84 -33.75
C ILE A 71 7.04 -17.35 -33.55
N ARG A 72 8.08 -16.51 -33.44
CA ARG A 72 7.94 -15.05 -33.27
C ARG A 72 7.22 -14.47 -34.48
N LYS A 73 5.89 -14.42 -34.43
CA LYS A 73 5.08 -13.66 -35.38
C LYS A 73 5.42 -12.18 -35.18
N GLN A 74 5.76 -11.49 -36.26
CA GLN A 74 6.00 -10.05 -36.21
C GLN A 74 4.78 -9.36 -35.56
N PRO A 75 5.00 -8.33 -34.72
CA PRO A 75 3.89 -7.61 -34.11
C PRO A 75 3.07 -6.92 -35.21
N VAL A 76 1.75 -7.17 -35.21
CA VAL A 76 0.81 -6.64 -36.20
C VAL A 76 -0.09 -5.57 -35.58
N TYR A 77 -0.38 -5.71 -34.28
CA TYR A 77 -1.30 -4.83 -33.56
C TYR A 77 -0.63 -4.24 -32.31
N TYR A 78 -1.05 -3.03 -31.99
CA TYR A 78 -0.92 -2.39 -30.70
C TYR A 78 -2.19 -2.69 -29.89
N VAL A 79 -2.01 -3.07 -28.63
CA VAL A 79 -3.09 -3.36 -27.69
C VAL A 79 -2.91 -2.50 -26.46
N LYS A 80 -3.94 -1.72 -26.11
CA LYS A 80 -4.01 -1.00 -24.84
C LYS A 80 -5.01 -1.69 -23.92
N VAL A 81 -4.52 -2.08 -22.76
CA VAL A 81 -5.29 -2.73 -21.69
C VAL A 81 -5.45 -1.72 -20.55
N VAL A 82 -6.69 -1.38 -20.20
CA VAL A 82 -7.02 -0.47 -19.10
C VAL A 82 -7.78 -1.25 -18.05
N ARG A 83 -7.29 -1.25 -16.81
CA ARG A 83 -8.02 -1.78 -15.67
C ARG A 83 -9.00 -0.72 -15.17
N SER A 84 -10.25 -1.12 -15.03
CA SER A 84 -11.27 -0.45 -14.24
C SER A 84 -11.41 -1.25 -12.94
N PRO A 85 -11.35 -0.60 -11.76
CA PRO A 85 -11.80 0.78 -11.53
C PRO A 85 -10.71 1.85 -11.37
N ASP A 86 -9.44 1.48 -11.24
CA ASP A 86 -8.36 2.42 -10.88
C ASP A 86 -7.70 3.14 -12.09
N GLY A 87 -7.99 2.70 -13.30
CA GLY A 87 -7.45 3.30 -14.53
C GLY A 87 -6.00 2.94 -14.82
N GLU A 88 -5.40 1.97 -14.12
CA GLU A 88 -4.05 1.49 -14.48
C GLU A 88 -4.11 0.97 -15.92
N SER A 89 -3.17 1.40 -16.77
CA SER A 89 -3.13 0.95 -18.15
C SER A 89 -1.73 0.55 -18.58
N ARG A 90 -1.68 -0.44 -19.45
CA ARG A 90 -0.46 -0.91 -20.11
C ARG A 90 -0.73 -1.15 -21.58
N SER A 91 0.33 -1.01 -22.36
CA SER A 91 0.27 -1.14 -23.81
C SER A 91 1.28 -2.15 -24.28
N TYR A 92 0.89 -2.94 -25.27
CA TYR A 92 1.69 -4.03 -25.78
C TYR A 92 1.61 -4.14 -27.30
N SER A 93 2.63 -4.76 -27.89
CA SER A 93 2.59 -5.22 -29.27
C SER A 93 2.20 -6.70 -29.33
N ILE A 94 1.24 -7.06 -30.17
CA ILE A 94 0.78 -8.44 -30.35
C ILE A 94 0.75 -8.81 -31.84
N GLY A 95 1.04 -10.08 -32.14
CA GLY A 95 0.88 -10.62 -33.50
C GLY A 95 -0.57 -10.93 -33.83
N GLN A 96 -0.79 -11.60 -34.97
CA GLN A 96 -2.12 -12.10 -35.33
C GLN A 96 -2.55 -13.26 -34.42
N LEU A 97 -3.59 -13.03 -33.64
CA LEU A 97 -4.26 -14.01 -32.77
C LEU A 97 -5.79 -13.92 -32.95
N SER A 98 -6.53 -14.93 -32.47
CA SER A 98 -7.98 -14.79 -32.27
C SER A 98 -8.29 -13.98 -31.02
N ILE A 99 -9.50 -13.44 -30.93
CA ILE A 99 -9.95 -12.66 -29.75
C ILE A 99 -9.82 -13.50 -28.47
N GLN A 100 -10.23 -14.79 -28.49
CA GLN A 100 -10.06 -15.68 -27.33
C GLN A 100 -8.60 -15.84 -26.90
N ARG A 101 -7.69 -16.06 -27.86
CA ARG A 101 -6.26 -16.23 -27.55
C ARG A 101 -5.64 -14.93 -27.06
N ALA A 102 -6.03 -13.81 -27.65
CA ALA A 102 -5.62 -12.48 -27.21
C ALA A 102 -6.10 -12.19 -25.79
N ALA A 103 -7.34 -12.57 -25.44
CA ALA A 103 -7.88 -12.46 -24.10
C ALA A 103 -7.05 -13.24 -23.05
N VAL A 104 -6.75 -14.52 -23.31
CA VAL A 104 -5.91 -15.32 -22.41
C VAL A 104 -4.51 -14.72 -22.28
N TRP A 105 -3.93 -14.26 -23.39
CA TRP A 105 -2.63 -13.59 -23.39
C TRP A 105 -2.64 -12.29 -22.56
N VAL A 106 -3.70 -11.48 -22.69
CA VAL A 106 -3.90 -10.28 -21.87
C VAL A 106 -4.03 -10.64 -20.39
N LEU A 107 -4.72 -11.72 -20.03
CA LEU A 107 -4.80 -12.18 -18.65
C LEU A 107 -3.42 -12.58 -18.11
N GLN A 108 -2.61 -13.30 -18.89
CA GLN A 108 -1.23 -13.61 -18.49
C GLN A 108 -0.43 -12.34 -18.21
N LYS A 109 -0.56 -11.32 -19.06
CA LYS A 109 0.05 -10.00 -18.84
C LYS A 109 -0.52 -9.30 -17.61
N TYR A 110 -1.84 -9.34 -17.42
CA TYR A 110 -2.47 -8.78 -16.23
C TYR A 110 -1.86 -9.34 -14.95
N TYR A 111 -1.78 -10.66 -14.85
CA TYR A 111 -1.27 -11.35 -13.66
C TYR A 111 0.23 -11.13 -13.40
N THR A 112 1.03 -10.93 -14.46
CA THR A 112 2.50 -10.84 -14.37
C THR A 112 3.04 -9.41 -14.40
N GLU A 113 2.23 -8.44 -14.81
CA GLU A 113 2.72 -7.10 -15.06
C GLU A 113 1.96 -6.02 -14.29
N PHE A 114 0.63 -6.11 -14.13
CA PHE A 114 -0.13 -5.06 -13.45
C PHE A 114 0.14 -5.01 -11.95
N SER A 115 -0.04 -3.82 -11.35
CA SER A 115 -0.02 -3.70 -9.89
C SER A 115 -1.23 -4.40 -9.26
N ILE A 116 -1.15 -4.72 -7.98
CA ILE A 116 -2.25 -5.35 -7.25
C ILE A 116 -3.35 -4.32 -7.00
N PHE A 117 -4.54 -4.55 -7.54
CA PHE A 117 -5.68 -3.68 -7.27
C PHE A 117 -6.02 -3.65 -5.77
N ASN A 118 -6.10 -2.44 -5.20
CA ASN A 118 -6.45 -2.23 -3.79
C ASN A 118 -7.77 -1.45 -3.67
N PRO A 119 -8.92 -2.14 -3.48
CA PRO A 119 -10.25 -1.51 -3.48
C PRO A 119 -10.43 -0.50 -2.34
N TYR A 120 -9.57 -0.57 -1.33
CA TYR A 120 -9.63 0.33 -0.19
C TYR A 120 -8.95 1.68 -0.45
N LEU A 121 -8.14 1.85 -1.50
CA LEU A 121 -7.43 3.12 -1.73
C LEU A 121 -8.20 4.13 -2.60
N GLU A 122 -9.17 3.69 -3.40
CA GLU A 122 -9.85 4.52 -4.39
C GLU A 122 -10.65 5.70 -3.80
N ARG A 123 -11.10 5.57 -2.56
CA ARG A 123 -11.76 6.64 -1.81
C ARG A 123 -10.86 7.04 -0.66
N ILE A 124 -9.82 7.84 -0.92
CA ILE A 124 -9.14 8.59 0.14
C ILE A 124 -10.27 9.38 0.83
N PRO A 125 -10.62 9.07 2.10
CA PRO A 125 -11.72 9.76 2.75
C PRO A 125 -11.30 11.23 2.89
N VAL A 126 -12.09 12.12 2.30
CA VAL A 126 -12.02 13.56 2.57
C VAL A 126 -11.91 13.73 4.08
N SER A 127 -10.87 14.43 4.50
CA SER A 127 -10.40 14.45 5.89
C SER A 127 -11.55 14.66 6.88
N LYS A 128 -11.52 13.98 8.04
CA LYS A 128 -12.46 14.27 9.16
C LYS A 128 -12.48 15.76 9.55
N SER A 129 -11.45 16.52 9.16
CA SER A 129 -11.41 17.98 9.26
C SER A 129 -12.57 18.65 8.51
N GLN A 130 -12.95 18.18 7.32
CA GLN A 130 -14.12 18.68 6.58
C GLN A 130 -15.44 18.40 7.31
N ARG A 131 -15.62 17.18 7.86
CA ARG A 131 -16.83 16.85 8.65
C ARG A 131 -16.96 17.74 9.89
N LYS A 132 -15.84 18.07 10.55
CA LYS A 132 -15.85 19.03 11.65
C LYS A 132 -16.03 20.48 11.17
N ALA A 133 -15.44 20.89 10.04
CA ALA A 133 -15.62 22.24 9.52
C ALA A 133 -17.07 22.52 9.10
N LEU A 134 -17.80 21.52 8.61
CA LEU A 134 -19.25 21.60 8.36
C LEU A 134 -20.08 21.53 9.66
N SER A 135 -19.64 20.80 10.68
CA SER A 135 -20.43 20.62 11.92
C SER A 135 -20.10 21.60 13.07
N THR A 136 -19.07 22.44 12.93
CA THR A 136 -18.59 23.35 14.00
C THR A 136 -19.11 24.79 13.85
N PHE A 137 -20.10 25.03 12.99
CA PHE A 137 -20.81 26.31 12.98
C PHE A 137 -21.96 26.25 14.00
N LYS A 138 -21.66 26.45 15.28
CA LYS A 138 -22.68 26.74 16.30
C LYS A 138 -22.99 28.23 16.27
N TYR A 139 -24.17 28.56 15.78
CA TYR A 139 -24.73 29.91 15.83
C TYR A 139 -25.15 30.18 17.27
N TYR A 140 -24.52 31.14 17.93
CA TYR A 140 -25.03 31.70 19.17
C TYR A 140 -25.72 33.01 18.78
N ASP A 141 -27.04 33.05 18.92
CA ASP A 141 -27.82 34.28 18.71
C ASP A 141 -27.58 35.15 19.95
N VAL A 142 -26.70 36.14 19.82
CA VAL A 142 -26.45 37.13 20.87
C VAL A 142 -27.08 38.42 20.38
N ASP A 143 -28.19 38.77 21.05
CA ASP A 143 -29.02 39.96 20.90
C ASP A 143 -29.96 40.02 19.68
N GLY A 144 -31.26 40.14 19.99
CA GLY A 144 -32.35 40.21 19.03
C GLY A 144 -32.27 41.46 18.15
N VAL A 145 -31.92 41.26 16.89
CA VAL A 145 -31.90 42.32 15.87
C VAL A 145 -32.74 41.92 14.65
N ASN A 146 -33.74 42.76 14.38
CA ASN A 146 -34.65 42.88 13.22
C ASN A 146 -34.53 41.85 12.07
N ALA A 147 -35.64 41.16 11.83
CA ALA A 147 -35.88 40.12 10.82
C ALA A 147 -35.64 40.52 9.34
N SER A 148 -35.36 41.78 9.02
CA SER A 148 -35.14 42.27 7.65
C SER A 148 -33.69 42.17 7.16
N GLN A 149 -32.69 41.98 8.04
CA GLN A 149 -31.28 41.80 7.65
C GLN A 149 -30.82 40.33 7.60
N GLN A 150 -31.57 39.41 8.21
CA GLN A 150 -31.23 37.97 8.22
C GLN A 150 -31.27 37.33 6.82
N GLN A 151 -32.10 37.84 5.91
CA GLN A 151 -32.23 37.30 4.54
C GLN A 151 -31.00 37.60 3.67
N SER A 152 -30.32 38.73 3.91
CA SER A 152 -29.11 39.12 3.17
C SER A 152 -27.87 38.36 3.64
N GLN A 153 -27.73 38.14 4.96
CA GLN A 153 -26.62 37.38 5.51
C GLN A 153 -26.71 35.89 5.17
N SER A 154 -27.93 35.32 5.15
CA SER A 154 -28.16 33.93 4.71
C SER A 154 -27.77 33.71 3.25
N ARG A 155 -28.05 34.68 2.36
CA ARG A 155 -27.59 34.64 0.95
C ARG A 155 -26.08 34.81 0.82
N ALA A 156 -25.45 35.66 1.64
CA ALA A 156 -23.99 35.82 1.64
C ALA A 156 -23.26 34.56 2.11
N VAL A 157 -23.80 33.84 3.11
CA VAL A 157 -23.29 32.56 3.59
C VAL A 157 -23.50 31.45 2.53
N LEU A 158 -24.67 31.39 1.89
CA LEU A 158 -24.93 30.48 0.76
C LEU A 158 -24.02 30.76 -0.45
N ALA A 159 -23.76 32.04 -0.76
CA ALA A 159 -22.84 32.44 -1.82
C ALA A 159 -21.37 32.16 -1.47
N ALA A 160 -20.97 32.31 -0.20
CA ALA A 160 -19.65 31.92 0.28
C ALA A 160 -19.46 30.40 0.25
N HIS A 161 -20.49 29.61 0.57
CA HIS A 161 -20.49 28.16 0.41
C HIS A 161 -20.44 27.74 -1.07
N ALA A 162 -21.13 28.45 -1.97
CA ALA A 162 -21.05 28.21 -3.41
C ALA A 162 -19.63 28.47 -3.94
N ARG A 163 -18.97 29.56 -3.52
CA ARG A 163 -17.57 29.86 -3.90
C ARG A 163 -16.55 28.91 -3.25
N ARG A 164 -16.85 28.32 -2.09
CA ARG A 164 -16.02 27.26 -1.48
C ARG A 164 -16.15 25.92 -2.21
N ARG A 165 -17.26 25.68 -2.92
CA ARG A 165 -17.48 24.45 -3.69
C ARG A 165 -16.52 24.35 -4.90
N ASP A 166 -16.19 25.47 -5.52
CA ASP A 166 -15.20 25.55 -6.61
C ASP A 166 -13.74 25.45 -6.10
N SER A 167 -13.50 25.71 -4.80
CA SER A 167 -12.20 25.50 -4.15
C SER A 167 -11.89 24.02 -3.85
N SER A 168 -12.81 23.10 -4.13
CA SER A 168 -12.65 21.66 -3.86
C SER A 168 -11.58 20.97 -4.72
N HIS A 169 -11.24 21.55 -5.88
CA HIS A 169 -10.24 20.97 -6.78
C HIS A 169 -8.83 20.97 -6.16
N ASN A 170 -8.41 22.10 -5.58
CA ASN A 170 -7.12 22.20 -4.91
C ASN A 170 -7.07 21.41 -3.59
N GLU A 171 -8.21 21.25 -2.93
CA GLU A 171 -8.30 20.48 -1.68
C GLU A 171 -7.95 19.00 -1.91
N ARG A 172 -8.45 18.39 -3.00
CA ARG A 172 -8.09 17.02 -3.38
C ARG A 172 -6.57 16.85 -3.57
N PHE A 173 -5.94 17.80 -4.27
CA PHE A 173 -4.48 17.80 -4.48
C PHE A 173 -3.71 17.83 -3.15
N TYR A 174 -4.11 18.69 -2.22
CA TYR A 174 -3.44 18.76 -0.92
C TYR A 174 -3.67 17.51 -0.08
N GLU A 175 -4.87 16.92 -0.10
CA GLU A 175 -5.17 15.68 0.62
C GLU A 175 -4.36 14.48 0.08
N GLU A 176 -4.26 14.36 -1.25
CA GLU A 176 -3.46 13.33 -1.90
C GLU A 176 -1.97 13.50 -1.58
N HIS A 177 -1.46 14.72 -1.66
CA HIS A 177 -0.07 15.01 -1.30
C HIS A 177 0.23 14.77 0.19
N GLU A 178 -0.69 15.12 1.10
CA GLU A 178 -0.56 14.79 2.53
C GLU A 178 -0.60 13.28 2.78
N TYR A 179 -1.43 12.55 2.05
CA TYR A 179 -1.46 11.09 2.08
C TYR A 179 -0.12 10.51 1.62
N GLU A 180 0.38 10.91 0.45
CA GLU A 180 1.69 10.47 -0.04
C GLU A 180 2.81 10.76 0.95
N ARG A 181 2.81 11.96 1.53
CA ARG A 181 3.80 12.35 2.55
C ARG A 181 3.71 11.43 3.77
N ARG A 182 2.50 11.07 4.22
CA ARG A 182 2.30 10.11 5.32
C ARG A 182 2.82 8.73 4.95
N VAL A 183 2.52 8.23 3.76
CA VAL A 183 3.01 6.92 3.28
C VAL A 183 4.54 6.92 3.21
N LYS A 184 5.15 7.90 2.54
CA LYS A 184 6.62 8.08 2.44
C LYS A 184 7.28 8.12 3.82
N LYS A 185 6.71 8.88 4.77
CA LYS A 185 7.20 8.97 6.16
C LYS A 185 7.10 7.64 6.91
N ARG A 186 6.02 6.86 6.72
CA ARG A 186 5.86 5.54 7.34
C ARG A 186 6.79 4.51 6.72
N LYS A 187 6.95 4.53 5.38
CA LYS A 187 7.89 3.69 4.63
C LYS A 187 9.32 3.86 5.13
N ALA A 188 9.80 5.10 5.25
CA ALA A 188 11.14 5.38 5.75
C ALA A 188 11.36 4.82 7.17
N ARG A 189 10.39 5.01 8.08
CA ARG A 189 10.45 4.48 9.45
C ARG A 189 10.46 2.95 9.50
N LEU A 190 9.70 2.29 8.61
CA LEU A 190 9.67 0.84 8.52
C LEU A 190 11.03 0.29 8.04
N ILE A 191 11.62 0.92 7.02
CA ILE A 191 12.94 0.54 6.51
C ILE A 191 13.99 0.65 7.61
N THR A 192 14.07 1.79 8.30
CA THR A 192 15.02 1.98 9.41
C THR A 192 14.81 0.95 10.53
N ALA A 193 13.56 0.70 10.95
CA ALA A 193 13.28 -0.27 12.00
C ALA A 193 13.66 -1.70 11.59
N ALA A 194 13.46 -2.08 10.33
CA ALA A 194 13.87 -3.39 9.82
C ALA A 194 15.41 -3.50 9.74
N GLU A 195 16.09 -2.45 9.29
CA GLU A 195 17.56 -2.41 9.25
C GLU A 195 18.16 -2.57 10.66
N GLU A 196 17.66 -1.82 11.66
CA GLU A 196 18.08 -1.95 13.06
C GLU A 196 17.85 -3.37 13.61
N ALA A 197 16.67 -3.93 13.36
CA ALA A 197 16.29 -5.25 13.83
C ALA A 197 17.16 -6.39 13.28
N PHE A 198 17.46 -6.37 11.99
CA PHE A 198 18.36 -7.35 11.38
C PHE A 198 19.82 -7.17 11.83
N THR A 199 20.27 -5.92 12.07
CA THR A 199 21.60 -5.71 12.66
C THR A 199 21.70 -6.25 14.08
N HIS A 200 20.61 -6.19 14.86
CA HIS A 200 20.55 -6.78 16.19
C HIS A 200 20.76 -8.31 16.15
N ILE A 201 20.09 -9.01 15.22
CA ILE A 201 20.28 -10.46 15.04
C ILE A 201 21.71 -10.80 14.66
N LYS A 202 22.30 -10.08 13.69
CA LYS A 202 23.68 -10.32 13.26
C LYS A 202 24.68 -10.14 14.40
N ARG A 203 24.45 -9.18 15.30
CA ARG A 203 25.28 -9.00 16.50
C ARG A 203 25.14 -10.17 17.47
N VAL A 204 23.91 -10.60 17.76
CA VAL A 204 23.65 -11.74 18.65
C VAL A 204 24.27 -13.03 18.10
N HIS A 205 24.27 -13.23 16.79
CA HIS A 205 24.90 -14.41 16.16
C HIS A 205 26.44 -14.38 16.20
N ASN A 206 27.05 -13.19 16.22
CA ASN A 206 28.51 -13.01 16.22
C ASN A 206 29.12 -12.92 17.63
N GLU A 207 28.31 -12.85 18.68
CA GLU A 207 28.79 -12.85 20.07
C GLU A 207 29.31 -14.25 20.45
N PRO A 208 30.58 -14.38 20.93
CA PRO A 208 31.23 -15.68 21.19
C PRO A 208 30.74 -16.37 22.48
N ALA A 209 29.56 -16.01 22.98
CA ALA A 209 28.94 -16.65 24.12
C ALA A 209 28.45 -18.07 23.72
N PRO A 210 28.27 -19.00 24.67
CA PRO A 210 27.69 -20.32 24.40
C PRO A 210 26.18 -20.16 24.13
N ALA A 211 25.85 -19.53 23.00
CA ALA A 211 24.49 -19.34 22.56
C ALA A 211 24.00 -20.65 21.96
N ILE A 212 22.95 -21.20 22.56
CA ILE A 212 22.16 -22.26 21.94
C ILE A 212 21.76 -21.74 20.54
N PRO A 213 22.03 -22.48 19.46
CA PRO A 213 21.61 -22.07 18.12
C PRO A 213 20.11 -21.80 18.13
N LEU A 214 19.72 -20.53 17.98
CA LEU A 214 18.31 -20.13 17.94
C LEU A 214 17.70 -20.68 16.65
N ASP A 215 16.54 -21.32 16.77
CA ASP A 215 15.76 -21.71 15.59
C ASP A 215 15.34 -20.43 14.82
N PRO A 216 15.33 -20.43 13.47
CA PRO A 216 14.92 -19.25 12.70
C PRO A 216 13.53 -18.71 13.05
N GLN A 217 12.60 -19.57 13.51
CA GLN A 217 11.30 -19.10 13.98
C GLN A 217 11.38 -18.39 15.32
N GLU A 218 12.16 -18.90 16.27
CA GLU A 218 12.39 -18.26 17.56
C GLU A 218 13.10 -16.90 17.39
N ALA A 219 14.10 -16.84 16.50
CA ALA A 219 14.77 -15.59 16.16
C ALA A 219 13.80 -14.56 15.55
N ALA A 220 12.90 -15.00 14.65
CA ALA A 220 11.88 -14.13 14.07
C ALA A 220 10.91 -13.60 15.14
N GLN A 221 10.45 -14.45 16.06
CA GLN A 221 9.57 -14.04 17.16
C GLN A 221 10.25 -13.05 18.12
N ALA A 222 11.53 -13.26 18.43
CA ALA A 222 12.28 -12.38 19.32
C ALA A 222 12.47 -10.96 18.73
N VAL A 223 12.63 -10.86 17.41
CA VAL A 223 13.02 -9.61 16.75
C VAL A 223 11.83 -8.84 16.19
N PHE A 224 10.75 -9.53 15.81
CA PHE A 224 9.56 -8.90 15.25
C PHE A 224 9.00 -7.72 16.07
N PRO A 225 8.95 -7.73 17.42
CA PRO A 225 8.45 -6.61 18.22
C PRO A 225 9.15 -5.28 17.96
N SER A 226 10.44 -5.30 17.61
CA SER A 226 11.23 -4.09 17.32
C SER A 226 10.73 -3.34 16.08
N MET A 227 10.16 -4.04 15.09
CA MET A 227 9.66 -3.47 13.84
C MET A 227 8.13 -3.51 13.68
N ALA A 228 7.43 -4.32 14.48
CA ALA A 228 5.99 -4.57 14.37
C ALA A 228 5.15 -3.30 14.29
N ARG A 229 5.43 -2.32 15.16
CA ARG A 229 4.70 -1.04 15.18
C ARG A 229 4.93 -0.21 13.91
N ALA A 230 6.13 -0.25 13.34
CA ALA A 230 6.42 0.47 12.11
C ALA A 230 5.67 -0.18 10.94
N LEU A 231 5.66 -1.52 10.88
CA LEU A 231 4.98 -2.30 9.86
C LEU A 231 3.46 -2.10 9.93
N GLN A 232 2.85 -2.28 11.10
CA GLN A 232 1.42 -2.05 11.31
C GLN A 232 0.97 -0.64 10.88
N LYS A 233 1.74 0.39 11.23
CA LYS A 233 1.40 1.77 10.84
C LYS A 233 1.53 2.00 9.34
N TYR A 234 2.44 1.29 8.67
CA TYR A 234 2.55 1.31 7.22
C TYR A 234 1.36 0.60 6.58
N LEU A 235 1.11 -0.66 6.94
CA LEU A 235 -0.02 -1.45 6.42
C LEU A 235 -1.37 -0.75 6.64
N ARG A 236 -1.54 -0.04 7.76
CA ARG A 236 -2.76 0.73 8.05
C ARG A 236 -2.92 1.97 7.18
N VAL A 237 -1.83 2.68 6.84
CA VAL A 237 -1.94 3.85 5.97
C VAL A 237 -2.16 3.42 4.52
N THR A 238 -1.56 2.31 4.07
CA THR A 238 -1.75 1.74 2.72
C THR A 238 -3.01 0.85 2.60
N ARG A 239 -3.74 0.65 3.70
CA ARG A 239 -4.96 -0.18 3.77
C ARG A 239 -4.73 -1.64 3.33
N GLN A 240 -3.53 -2.18 3.58
CA GLN A 240 -3.09 -3.52 3.19
C GLN A 240 -3.32 -4.58 4.30
N GLN A 241 -3.92 -4.20 5.43
CA GLN A 241 -4.19 -5.09 6.57
C GLN A 241 -4.77 -6.47 6.22
N PRO A 242 -5.82 -6.57 5.37
CA PRO A 242 -6.48 -7.87 5.12
C PRO A 242 -5.64 -8.84 4.28
N ARG A 243 -4.42 -8.45 3.87
CA ARG A 243 -3.52 -9.24 3.04
C ARG A 243 -2.40 -9.90 3.86
N HIS A 244 -2.17 -9.46 5.10
CA HIS A 244 -1.03 -9.91 5.89
C HIS A 244 -1.46 -10.30 7.30
N THR A 245 -1.35 -11.60 7.61
CA THR A 245 -1.51 -12.13 8.96
C THR A 245 -0.16 -12.11 9.69
N VAL A 246 -0.16 -12.11 11.04
CA VAL A 246 1.11 -12.20 11.80
C VAL A 246 1.87 -13.45 11.40
N GLU A 247 1.18 -14.58 11.29
CA GLU A 247 1.79 -15.86 10.97
C GLU A 247 2.53 -15.81 9.63
N SER A 248 1.92 -15.23 8.59
CA SER A 248 2.56 -15.06 7.28
C SER A 248 3.81 -14.17 7.36
N ILE A 249 3.76 -13.11 8.17
CA ILE A 249 4.87 -12.18 8.38
C ILE A 249 6.02 -12.87 9.11
N LEU A 250 5.73 -13.60 10.20
CA LEU A 250 6.74 -14.35 10.96
C LEU A 250 7.36 -15.47 10.14
N ARG A 251 6.56 -16.21 9.36
CA ARG A 251 7.05 -17.24 8.44
C ARG A 251 8.01 -16.67 7.40
N HIS A 252 7.67 -15.52 6.82
CA HIS A 252 8.54 -14.82 5.87
C HIS A 252 9.81 -14.27 6.53
N LEU A 253 9.69 -13.70 7.74
CA LEU A 253 10.84 -13.22 8.51
C LEU A 253 11.80 -14.37 8.83
N ALA A 254 11.29 -15.49 9.35
CA ALA A 254 12.09 -16.69 9.62
C ALA A 254 12.78 -17.22 8.36
N HIS A 255 12.10 -17.22 7.21
CA HIS A 255 12.70 -17.57 5.92
C HIS A 255 13.84 -16.61 5.54
N CYS A 256 13.64 -15.31 5.71
CA CYS A 256 14.69 -14.31 5.44
C CYS A 256 15.91 -14.51 6.34
N LEU A 257 15.71 -14.82 7.63
CA LEU A 257 16.79 -15.09 8.57
C LEU A 257 17.53 -16.39 8.26
N LYS A 258 16.79 -17.45 7.89
CA LYS A 258 17.36 -18.75 7.50
C LYS A 258 18.31 -18.66 6.30
N HIS A 259 18.05 -17.71 5.39
CA HIS A 259 18.81 -17.55 4.15
C HIS A 259 19.69 -16.28 4.13
N ASP A 260 19.94 -15.65 5.29
CA ASP A 260 20.75 -14.44 5.43
C ASP A 260 20.34 -13.28 4.49
N LEU A 261 19.04 -13.17 4.21
CA LEU A 261 18.51 -12.14 3.33
C LEU A 261 18.58 -10.75 3.98
N ALA A 262 18.71 -9.72 3.15
CA ALA A 262 18.74 -8.34 3.61
C ALA A 262 17.35 -7.89 4.14
N PRO A 263 17.29 -6.86 5.00
CA PRO A 263 16.02 -6.31 5.51
C PRO A 263 15.08 -5.87 4.39
N ARG A 264 15.64 -5.40 3.27
CA ARG A 264 14.88 -4.98 2.09
C ARG A 264 14.17 -6.15 1.40
N ALA A 265 14.74 -7.35 1.45
CA ALA A 265 14.10 -8.55 0.92
C ALA A 265 12.89 -8.95 1.77
N PHE A 266 13.01 -8.86 3.10
CA PHE A 266 11.87 -9.04 4.01
C PHE A 266 10.75 -8.01 3.75
N LEU A 267 11.12 -6.77 3.44
CA LEU A 267 10.15 -5.70 3.21
C LEU A 267 9.50 -5.71 1.81
N GLU A 268 10.03 -6.50 0.88
CA GLU A 268 9.59 -6.54 -0.53
C GLU A 268 8.07 -6.79 -0.65
N PRO A 269 7.47 -7.80 0.02
CA PRO A 269 6.05 -8.12 -0.14
C PRO A 269 5.08 -7.06 0.39
N TYR A 270 5.58 -6.10 1.19
CA TYR A 270 4.77 -5.02 1.75
C TYR A 270 4.96 -3.71 0.99
N LEU A 271 6.15 -3.49 0.40
CA LEU A 271 6.51 -2.22 -0.24
C LEU A 271 6.32 -2.23 -1.75
N VAL A 272 6.35 -3.41 -2.37
CA VAL A 272 6.16 -3.61 -3.80
C VAL A 272 4.74 -4.11 -4.00
N GLU A 273 3.97 -3.40 -4.83
CA GLU A 273 2.57 -3.73 -5.11
C GLU A 273 2.42 -4.35 -6.51
N TYR A 274 3.46 -5.01 -7.05
CA TYR A 274 3.43 -5.64 -8.37
C TYR A 274 4.32 -6.90 -8.41
N PRO A 275 3.94 -7.95 -9.16
CA PRO A 275 2.73 -8.06 -9.98
C PRO A 275 1.52 -8.63 -9.22
N VAL A 276 0.33 -8.64 -9.83
CA VAL A 276 -0.91 -9.21 -9.24
C VAL A 276 -0.69 -10.60 -8.60
N MET A 277 0.11 -11.47 -9.24
CA MET A 277 0.47 -12.82 -8.75
C MET A 277 1.22 -12.86 -7.40
N GLN A 278 1.76 -11.74 -6.94
CA GLN A 278 2.36 -11.65 -5.61
C GLN A 278 1.32 -11.86 -4.50
N SER A 279 0.06 -11.51 -4.76
CA SER A 279 -1.06 -11.76 -3.84
C SER A 279 -1.36 -13.25 -3.74
N GLU A 280 -1.27 -13.82 -2.52
CA GLU A 280 -1.59 -15.23 -2.28
C GLU A 280 -3.03 -15.60 -2.68
N LYS A 281 -3.97 -14.64 -2.55
CA LYS A 281 -5.38 -14.83 -2.97
C LYS A 281 -5.53 -15.09 -4.47
N GLU A 282 -4.58 -14.63 -5.27
CA GLU A 282 -4.58 -14.75 -6.73
C GLU A 282 -3.90 -16.03 -7.23
N ARG A 283 -3.19 -16.76 -6.34
CA ARG A 283 -2.50 -18.02 -6.67
C ARG A 283 -3.45 -19.22 -6.68
N ARG A 284 -4.63 -19.03 -7.26
CA ARG A 284 -5.62 -20.09 -7.45
C ARG A 284 -5.29 -20.89 -8.71
N PRO A 285 -5.53 -22.22 -8.72
CA PRO A 285 -5.28 -23.03 -9.90
C PRO A 285 -6.16 -22.64 -11.09
N VAL A 286 -7.36 -22.12 -10.82
CA VAL A 286 -8.31 -21.67 -11.84
C VAL A 286 -8.74 -20.25 -11.55
N GLN A 287 -8.62 -19.38 -12.55
CA GLN A 287 -9.08 -18.00 -12.53
C GLN A 287 -10.22 -17.84 -13.54
N SER A 288 -11.43 -17.62 -13.05
CA SER A 288 -12.63 -17.46 -13.90
C SER A 288 -12.81 -16.00 -14.30
N TRP A 289 -12.82 -15.75 -15.61
CA TRP A 289 -13.03 -14.44 -16.22
C TRP A 289 -14.12 -14.54 -17.28
N SER A 290 -15.00 -13.54 -17.33
CA SER A 290 -16.00 -13.40 -18.41
C SER A 290 -15.42 -12.55 -19.53
N LEU A 291 -15.40 -13.08 -20.76
CA LEU A 291 -14.98 -12.36 -21.96
C LEU A 291 -16.21 -11.83 -22.70
N ILE A 292 -16.29 -10.51 -22.84
CA ILE A 292 -17.37 -9.80 -23.54
C ILE A 292 -16.79 -9.10 -24.76
N CYS A 293 -17.35 -9.34 -25.93
CA CYS A 293 -16.96 -8.71 -27.18
C CYS A 293 -18.17 -8.66 -28.11
N ASP A 294 -18.26 -7.62 -28.95
CA ASP A 294 -19.31 -7.49 -29.97
C ASP A 294 -19.05 -8.41 -31.18
N GLU A 295 -17.83 -8.92 -31.33
CA GLU A 295 -17.42 -9.82 -32.40
C GLU A 295 -17.38 -11.29 -31.95
N LEU A 296 -17.51 -12.22 -32.90
CA LEU A 296 -17.37 -13.65 -32.62
C LEU A 296 -15.95 -13.96 -32.14
N LEU A 297 -15.83 -14.56 -30.96
CA LEU A 297 -14.55 -14.71 -30.27
C LEU A 297 -13.50 -15.58 -31.02
N SER A 298 -13.95 -16.43 -31.94
CA SER A 298 -13.07 -17.23 -32.80
C SER A 298 -12.41 -16.42 -33.92
N ARG A 299 -12.90 -15.19 -34.20
CA ARG A 299 -12.35 -14.32 -35.24
C ARG A 299 -10.94 -13.85 -34.90
N PRO A 300 -10.10 -13.62 -35.93
CA PRO A 300 -8.82 -12.96 -35.75
C PRO A 300 -9.01 -11.52 -35.25
N LEU A 301 -8.05 -11.01 -34.48
CA LEU A 301 -7.98 -9.59 -34.13
C LEU A 301 -8.06 -8.74 -35.39
N SER A 302 -8.83 -7.66 -35.30
CA SER A 302 -9.06 -6.66 -36.33
C SER A 302 -8.66 -5.27 -35.81
N ASP A 303 -8.45 -4.32 -36.73
CA ASP A 303 -8.23 -2.94 -36.33
C ASP A 303 -9.51 -2.34 -35.74
N GLY A 304 -9.39 -1.62 -34.63
CA GLY A 304 -10.52 -1.05 -33.91
C GLY A 304 -11.29 -2.05 -33.03
N CYS A 305 -10.86 -3.31 -32.96
CA CYS A 305 -11.47 -4.31 -32.11
C CYS A 305 -11.37 -3.91 -30.63
N SER A 306 -12.45 -4.12 -29.87
CA SER A 306 -12.46 -3.95 -28.42
C SER A 306 -13.19 -5.08 -27.72
N PHE A 307 -12.68 -5.50 -26.58
CA PHE A 307 -13.31 -6.51 -25.74
C PHE A 307 -13.02 -6.25 -24.27
N GLN A 308 -13.85 -6.81 -23.40
CA GLN A 308 -13.74 -6.67 -21.95
C GLN A 308 -13.55 -8.03 -21.29
N LEU A 309 -12.67 -8.06 -20.29
CA LEU A 309 -12.51 -9.19 -19.38
C LEU A 309 -13.01 -8.76 -18.01
N ILE A 310 -13.96 -9.48 -17.42
CA ILE A 310 -14.55 -9.13 -16.12
C ILE A 310 -14.31 -10.24 -15.11
N GLN A 311 -13.85 -9.86 -13.91
CA GLN A 311 -13.76 -10.72 -12.75
C GLN A 311 -14.09 -9.91 -11.49
N SER A 312 -15.17 -10.30 -10.79
CA SER A 312 -15.64 -9.66 -9.55
C SER A 312 -15.75 -8.13 -9.64
N ASP A 313 -14.80 -7.44 -9.00
CA ASP A 313 -14.67 -5.99 -8.81
C ASP A 313 -13.68 -5.36 -9.80
N VAL A 314 -13.06 -6.16 -10.65
CA VAL A 314 -12.07 -5.73 -11.65
C VAL A 314 -12.58 -6.03 -13.06
N SER A 315 -12.38 -5.08 -13.96
CA SER A 315 -12.52 -5.33 -15.39
C SER A 315 -11.37 -4.77 -16.19
N LEU A 316 -10.95 -5.49 -17.23
CA LEU A 316 -9.93 -5.07 -18.17
C LEU A 316 -10.61 -4.74 -19.48
N VAL A 317 -10.53 -3.47 -19.88
CA VAL A 317 -10.97 -3.01 -21.19
C VAL A 317 -9.78 -3.06 -22.13
N VAL A 318 -9.92 -3.81 -23.21
CA VAL A 318 -8.87 -4.01 -24.20
C VAL A 318 -9.27 -3.32 -25.50
N THR A 319 -8.37 -2.50 -26.04
CA THR A 319 -8.53 -1.79 -27.31
C THR A 319 -7.37 -2.12 -28.23
N VAL A 320 -7.69 -2.44 -29.48
CA VAL A 320 -6.74 -2.97 -30.46
C VAL A 320 -6.64 -2.04 -31.66
N HIS A 321 -5.42 -1.71 -32.06
CA HIS A 321 -5.11 -0.89 -33.23
C HIS A 321 -4.05 -1.56 -34.08
N ARG A 322 -4.15 -1.48 -35.40
CA ARG A 322 -3.12 -2.00 -36.30
C ARG A 322 -1.87 -1.13 -36.24
N LEU A 323 -0.70 -1.77 -36.17
CA LEU A 323 0.58 -1.04 -36.24
C LEU A 323 0.81 -0.48 -37.65
N PRO A 324 1.40 0.71 -37.78
CA PRO A 324 1.77 1.26 -39.08
C PRO A 324 2.92 0.45 -39.70
N HIS A 325 3.00 0.48 -41.03
CA HIS A 325 4.17 -0.03 -41.75
C HIS A 325 5.25 1.05 -41.73
N PHE A 326 6.42 0.71 -41.21
CA PHE A 326 7.56 1.61 -41.18
C PHE A 326 8.40 1.44 -42.45
N HIS A 327 8.67 2.55 -43.12
CA HIS A 327 9.64 2.62 -44.21
C HIS A 327 10.83 3.45 -43.74
N VAL A 328 12.00 2.83 -43.64
CA VAL A 328 13.25 3.48 -43.23
C VAL A 328 14.18 3.50 -44.44
N ALA A 329 14.56 4.69 -44.89
CA ALA A 329 15.55 4.88 -45.93
C ALA A 329 16.89 5.29 -45.29
N GLU A 330 17.98 4.72 -45.79
CA GLU A 330 19.33 5.12 -45.41
C GLU A 330 19.76 6.32 -46.25
N GLU A 331 20.09 7.43 -45.60
CA GLU A 331 20.70 8.59 -46.25
C GLU A 331 22.17 8.65 -45.84
N VAL A 332 23.06 8.46 -46.81
CA VAL A 332 24.50 8.55 -46.60
C VAL A 332 24.89 10.02 -46.64
N VAL A 333 25.19 10.59 -45.48
CA VAL A 333 25.68 11.98 -45.37
C VAL A 333 27.11 12.06 -45.88
N ASP A 334 27.35 12.87 -46.91
CA ASP A 334 28.71 13.14 -47.41
C ASP A 334 29.58 13.73 -46.28
N PRO A 335 30.72 13.13 -45.91
CA PRO A 335 31.63 13.65 -44.89
C PRO A 335 32.07 15.11 -45.12
N LYS A 336 31.97 15.62 -46.36
CA LYS A 336 32.30 17.01 -46.69
C LYS A 336 31.20 18.01 -46.35
N SER A 337 29.94 17.61 -46.25
CA SER A 337 28.83 18.51 -45.90
C SER A 337 28.78 18.83 -44.41
N ASN A 338 29.37 17.98 -43.56
CA ASN A 338 29.52 18.18 -42.11
C ASN A 338 30.78 18.99 -41.72
N LYS A 339 31.20 19.94 -42.56
CA LYS A 339 32.32 20.85 -42.24
C LYS A 339 31.79 22.25 -41.97
N PHE A 340 31.87 22.66 -40.71
CA PHE A 340 31.56 24.03 -40.32
C PHE A 340 32.82 24.90 -40.43
N VAL A 341 32.77 25.93 -41.26
CA VAL A 341 33.81 26.97 -41.28
C VAL A 341 33.43 28.03 -40.26
N LEU A 342 34.16 28.07 -39.14
CA LEU A 342 34.02 29.13 -38.14
C LEU A 342 34.71 30.40 -38.68
N LYS A 343 33.95 31.31 -39.29
CA LYS A 343 34.47 32.64 -39.66
C LYS A 343 34.48 33.52 -38.42
N LEU A 344 35.62 33.60 -37.75
CA LEU A 344 35.89 34.64 -36.76
C LEU A 344 36.13 35.95 -37.51
N ASN A 345 35.14 36.85 -37.52
CA ASN A 345 35.35 38.23 -37.94
C ASN A 345 36.28 38.89 -36.91
N SER A 346 37.57 38.90 -37.21
CA SER A 346 38.59 39.65 -36.48
C SER A 346 38.55 41.12 -36.89
N GLU A 347 37.40 41.76 -36.71
CA GLU A 347 37.28 43.21 -36.74
C GLU A 347 37.28 43.74 -35.29
N THR A 348 38.42 43.62 -34.64
CA THR A 348 38.81 44.55 -33.57
C THR A 348 40.21 45.03 -33.89
N SER A 349 40.28 46.01 -34.79
CA SER A 349 41.45 46.85 -34.95
C SER A 349 41.41 47.96 -33.89
N VAL A 350 42.41 47.92 -33.00
CA VAL A 350 42.95 48.97 -32.11
C VAL A 350 42.05 49.50 -31.01
#